data_AF-A0A8J8GBG1-F1
#
_entry.id   AF-A0A8J8GBG1-F1
#
_cell.length_a   1.000
_cell.length_b   1.000
_cell.length_c   1.000
_cell.angle_alpha   90.00
_cell.angle_beta   90.00
_cell.angle_gamma   90.00
#
_symmetry.space_group_name_H-M   'P 1'
#
loop_
_entity.id
_entity.type
_entity.pdbx_description
1 polymer ?
#
loop_
_entity_poly.entity_id
_entity_poly.type
_entity_poly.pdbx_seq_one_letter_code
_entity_poly.pdbx_strand_id
1 'polypeptide(L)'
;MNNTDGLNNEKEVLKSTKIVVIDNITKTCYKNLTKNIYDYILCLNWSLNKNDIQEIVSLGKKNNKSEILNVLNPAIPSWISADITIDGNSYKIEINAMSYYFLTDNKGHRDLYTFDLESQEKVEKYFIRKLTEDDDSNYENKKVGIKKYLETNAIDISKWNGIFKFDNNNYEQLYKIYTINIYDKNIFFYEGELPGCKIQCTSYKVDDTIYFYYDSTKTNCINFDTSLIENMQDGDFLFKLYSKKEKKYLESPVIKYWDDKSSNFRIYTPIEINYSN
;
A
#
# COMPACT_ATOMS: atom_id res chain seq x y z
N MET A 1 -24.31 53.44 54.37
CA MET A 1 -24.02 53.59 52.93
C MET A 1 -22.71 52.85 52.70
N ASN A 2 -22.80 51.53 52.46
CA ASN A 2 -22.82 50.88 51.13
C ASN A 2 -21.47 51.10 50.42
N ASN A 3 -20.73 50.10 49.96
CA ASN A 3 -20.89 48.65 49.88
C ASN A 3 -19.48 48.07 49.70
N THR A 4 -19.22 46.94 50.34
CA THR A 4 -18.25 45.93 49.90
C THR A 4 -18.70 45.30 48.58
N ASP A 5 -17.75 44.59 47.97
CA ASP A 5 -17.93 43.54 46.95
C ASP A 5 -17.77 43.95 45.49
N GLY A 6 -16.68 43.43 44.92
CA GLY A 6 -16.36 43.43 43.51
C GLY A 6 -15.23 42.44 43.24
N LEU A 7 -15.40 41.20 43.73
CA LEU A 7 -14.68 40.02 43.25
C LEU A 7 -14.76 39.99 41.71
N ASN A 8 -13.68 40.32 41.02
CA ASN A 8 -13.47 39.90 39.64
C ASN A 8 -13.00 38.45 39.64
N ASN A 9 -13.93 37.56 39.97
CA ASN A 9 -13.90 36.18 39.51
C ASN A 9 -14.80 36.09 38.26
N GLU A 10 -14.44 35.17 37.38
CA GLU A 10 -15.15 34.77 36.16
C GLU A 10 -15.00 35.75 34.98
N LYS A 11 -14.38 35.39 33.85
CA LYS A 11 -14.42 34.10 33.17
C LYS A 11 -13.05 33.80 32.55
N GLU A 12 -12.39 32.77 33.06
CA GLU A 12 -11.65 31.89 32.15
C GLU A 12 -12.66 31.45 31.09
N VAL A 13 -12.45 31.92 29.86
CA VAL A 13 -13.13 31.34 28.70
C VAL A 13 -12.64 29.90 28.64
N LEU A 14 -13.41 28.99 29.25
CA LEU A 14 -13.39 27.57 28.96
C LEU A 14 -13.42 27.45 27.44
N LYS A 15 -12.24 27.24 26.83
CA LYS A 15 -12.14 26.66 25.50
C LYS A 15 -12.96 25.39 25.62
N SER A 16 -14.18 25.38 25.07
CA SER A 16 -15.01 24.19 25.02
C SER A 16 -14.17 23.12 24.34
N THR A 17 -13.64 22.19 25.13
CA THR A 17 -12.91 21.04 24.63
C THR A 17 -13.91 20.31 23.75
N LYS A 18 -13.74 20.39 22.43
CA LYS A 18 -14.61 19.70 21.49
C LYS A 18 -14.68 18.25 21.95
N ILE A 19 -15.88 17.79 22.29
CA ILE A 19 -16.07 16.40 22.70
C ILE A 19 -15.96 15.59 21.42
N VAL A 20 -14.82 14.91 21.26
CA VAL A 20 -14.54 14.02 20.15
C VAL A 20 -14.67 12.59 20.66
N VAL A 21 -15.68 11.87 20.19
CA VAL A 21 -15.85 10.44 20.46
C VAL A 21 -15.47 9.67 19.21
N ILE A 22 -14.65 8.63 19.34
CA ILE A 22 -14.11 7.84 18.21
C ILE A 22 -14.37 6.36 18.47
N ASP A 23 -14.97 5.67 17.50
CA ASP A 23 -15.28 4.23 17.56
C ASP A 23 -15.04 3.54 16.20
N ASN A 24 -15.13 2.21 16.18
CA ASN A 24 -15.05 1.38 14.96
C ASN A 24 -13.83 1.64 14.05
N ILE A 25 -12.64 1.75 14.65
CA ILE A 25 -11.39 1.96 13.90
C ILE A 25 -11.08 0.74 13.03
N THR A 26 -10.97 0.94 11.71
CA THR A 26 -10.71 -0.09 10.70
C THR A 26 -9.59 0.36 9.75
N LYS A 27 -8.94 -0.60 9.06
CA LYS A 27 -7.83 -0.32 8.14
C LYS A 27 -7.94 -1.11 6.83
N THR A 28 -7.44 -0.55 5.72
CA THR A 28 -7.56 -1.15 4.37
C THR A 28 -6.26 -1.64 3.76
N CYS A 29 -5.33 -2.16 4.56
CA CYS A 29 -3.97 -2.50 4.11
C CYS A 29 -3.92 -3.51 2.96
N TYR A 30 -4.90 -4.43 2.88
CA TYR A 30 -5.00 -5.44 1.83
C TYR A 30 -4.91 -4.87 0.40
N LYS A 31 -5.29 -3.60 0.19
CA LYS A 31 -5.21 -2.93 -1.13
C LYS A 31 -3.78 -2.74 -1.64
N ASN A 32 -2.78 -2.77 -0.76
CA ASN A 32 -1.36 -2.65 -1.14
C ASN A 32 -0.69 -3.98 -1.43
N LEU A 33 -1.31 -5.10 -1.03
CA LEU A 33 -0.72 -6.44 -1.19
C LEU A 33 -0.42 -6.78 -2.65
N THR A 34 -1.21 -6.28 -3.59
CA THR A 34 -0.98 -6.45 -5.04
C THR A 34 -0.44 -5.18 -5.71
N LYS A 35 0.11 -4.25 -4.93
CA LYS A 35 0.75 -3.03 -5.43
C LYS A 35 2.22 -2.99 -5.05
N ASN A 36 2.53 -2.80 -3.76
CA ASN A 36 3.88 -2.66 -3.26
C ASN A 36 4.00 -3.24 -1.84
N ILE A 37 5.00 -4.11 -1.61
CA ILE A 37 5.18 -4.80 -0.32
C ILE A 37 5.56 -3.85 0.81
N TYR A 38 6.29 -2.78 0.53
CA TYR A 38 6.69 -1.81 1.55
C TYR A 38 5.47 -1.07 2.07
N ASP A 39 4.60 -0.58 1.19
CA ASP A 39 3.35 0.07 1.59
C ASP A 39 2.41 -0.88 2.33
N TYR A 40 2.36 -2.15 1.93
CA TYR A 40 1.58 -3.17 2.63
C TYR A 40 2.05 -3.35 4.08
N ILE A 41 3.36 -3.59 4.29
CA ILE A 41 3.91 -3.82 5.63
C ILE A 41 3.87 -2.56 6.49
N LEU A 42 4.15 -1.38 5.90
CA LEU A 42 3.98 -0.10 6.60
C LEU A 42 2.55 0.08 7.07
N CYS A 43 1.57 -0.23 6.22
CA CYS A 43 0.16 -0.15 6.62
C CYS A 43 -0.19 -1.15 7.72
N LEU A 44 0.29 -2.39 7.67
CA LEU A 44 0.05 -3.36 8.74
C LEU A 44 0.53 -2.84 10.10
N ASN A 45 1.73 -2.27 10.11
CA ASN A 45 2.37 -1.70 11.30
C ASN A 45 1.77 -0.34 11.70
N TRP A 46 1.09 0.33 10.77
CA TRP A 46 0.41 1.59 11.03
C TRP A 46 -0.84 1.35 11.87
N SER A 47 -0.84 1.95 13.06
CA SER A 47 -1.93 1.84 14.01
C SER A 47 -2.13 3.18 14.68
N LEU A 48 -3.37 3.66 14.67
CA LEU A 48 -3.78 4.86 15.37
C LEU A 48 -4.79 4.47 16.44
N ASN A 49 -4.57 4.94 17.66
CA ASN A 49 -5.54 4.83 18.74
C ASN A 49 -6.49 6.05 18.75
N LYS A 50 -7.46 6.06 19.67
CA LYS A 50 -8.45 7.16 19.77
C LYS A 50 -7.79 8.52 20.03
N ASN A 51 -6.77 8.59 20.89
CA ASN A 51 -6.06 9.84 21.19
C ASN A 51 -5.29 10.35 19.97
N ASP A 52 -4.65 9.46 19.21
CA ASP A 52 -3.93 9.82 17.98
C ASP A 52 -4.89 10.45 16.96
N ILE A 53 -6.04 9.81 16.73
CA ILE A 53 -7.07 10.30 15.81
C ILE A 53 -7.64 11.64 16.30
N GLN A 54 -7.85 11.80 17.60
CA GLN A 54 -8.32 13.06 18.18
C GLN A 54 -7.32 14.20 17.93
N GLU A 55 -6.01 13.94 18.10
CA GLU A 55 -4.96 14.93 17.83
C GLU A 55 -4.92 15.30 16.34
N ILE A 56 -4.94 14.30 15.44
CA ILE A 56 -5.01 14.50 13.98
C ILE A 56 -6.20 15.39 13.59
N VAL A 57 -7.39 15.09 14.13
CA VAL A 57 -8.60 15.88 13.84
C VAL A 57 -8.48 17.29 14.39
N SER A 58 -7.92 17.47 15.58
CA SER A 58 -7.78 18.78 16.22
C SER A 58 -6.85 19.74 15.45
N LEU A 59 -5.86 19.19 14.73
CA LEU A 59 -4.85 19.94 13.99
C LEU A 59 -5.19 20.10 12.50
N GLY A 60 -6.15 19.33 11.98
CA GLY A 60 -6.55 19.40 10.58
C GLY A 60 -7.39 20.63 10.26
N LYS A 61 -7.17 21.22 9.08
CA LYS A 61 -7.94 22.35 8.55
C LYS A 61 -8.61 21.97 7.25
N LYS A 62 -9.88 22.36 7.09
CA LYS A 62 -10.64 22.14 5.86
C LYS A 62 -9.89 22.79 4.69
N ASN A 63 -9.68 22.02 3.62
CA ASN A 63 -8.95 22.46 2.45
C ASN A 63 -9.88 22.53 1.24
N ASN A 64 -9.96 23.72 0.63
CA ASN A 64 -10.81 23.99 -0.54
C ASN A 64 -10.03 24.12 -1.85
N LYS A 65 -8.71 23.84 -1.86
CA LYS A 65 -7.85 24.03 -3.05
C LYS A 65 -7.88 22.81 -3.97
N SER A 66 -8.17 23.03 -5.25
CA SER A 66 -8.21 21.98 -6.27
C SER A 66 -6.84 21.39 -6.61
N GLU A 67 -5.77 22.18 -6.55
CA GLU A 67 -4.40 21.74 -6.89
C GLU A 67 -3.92 20.56 -6.03
N ILE A 68 -4.32 20.53 -4.76
CA ILE A 68 -3.96 19.44 -3.83
C ILE A 68 -4.62 18.13 -4.24
N LEU A 69 -5.83 18.17 -4.82
CA LEU A 69 -6.51 16.95 -5.29
C LEU A 69 -5.73 16.23 -6.40
N ASN A 70 -4.96 16.97 -7.20
CA ASN A 70 -4.09 16.35 -8.22
C ASN A 70 -2.92 15.60 -7.58
N VAL A 71 -2.37 16.11 -6.48
CA VAL A 71 -1.31 15.43 -5.70
C VAL A 71 -1.87 14.17 -5.02
N LEU A 72 -3.14 14.19 -4.61
CA LEU A 72 -3.82 13.03 -4.03
C LEU A 72 -4.11 11.90 -5.04
N ASN A 73 -3.75 12.05 -6.33
CA ASN A 73 -3.89 10.99 -7.32
C ASN A 73 -2.58 10.84 -8.10
N PRO A 74 -1.74 9.83 -7.78
CA PRO A 74 -2.10 8.55 -7.14
C PRO A 74 -1.88 8.52 -5.62
N ALA A 75 -2.94 8.61 -4.81
CA ALA A 75 -2.82 8.35 -3.37
C ALA A 75 -2.48 6.88 -3.07
N ILE A 76 -1.70 6.69 -2.00
CA ILE A 76 -1.47 5.37 -1.41
C ILE A 76 -2.82 4.82 -0.92
N PRO A 77 -3.20 3.58 -1.29
CA PRO A 77 -4.48 2.99 -0.90
C PRO A 77 -4.49 2.44 0.54
N SER A 78 -3.67 3.02 1.42
CA SER A 78 -3.62 2.75 2.85
C SER A 78 -4.48 3.78 3.59
N TRP A 79 -5.58 3.30 4.18
CA TRP A 79 -6.52 4.14 4.91
C TRP A 79 -6.84 3.57 6.28
N ILE A 80 -7.03 4.46 7.24
CA ILE A 80 -7.70 4.17 8.51
C ILE A 80 -9.05 4.89 8.50
N SER A 81 -10.13 4.17 8.80
CA SER A 81 -11.46 4.74 8.94
C SER A 81 -11.97 4.58 10.37
N ALA A 82 -12.75 5.53 10.84
CA ALA A 82 -13.42 5.44 12.13
C ALA A 82 -14.76 6.20 12.09
N ASP A 83 -15.65 5.88 13.02
CA ASP A 83 -16.82 6.69 13.30
C ASP A 83 -16.42 7.75 14.32
N ILE A 84 -16.78 9.01 14.06
CA ILE A 84 -16.41 10.14 14.92
C ILE A 84 -17.60 11.03 15.18
N THR A 85 -17.78 11.45 16.43
CA THR A 85 -18.75 12.48 16.81
C THR A 85 -18.01 13.74 17.26
N ILE A 86 -18.29 14.87 16.62
CA ILE A 86 -17.70 16.19 16.92
C ILE A 86 -18.84 17.14 17.26
N ASP A 87 -18.85 17.66 18.49
CA ASP A 87 -19.86 18.61 18.98
C ASP A 87 -21.30 18.10 18.74
N GLY A 88 -21.52 16.80 18.94
CA GLY A 88 -22.81 16.13 18.76
C GLY A 88 -23.16 15.73 17.32
N ASN A 89 -22.35 16.10 16.33
CA ASN A 89 -22.56 15.71 14.93
C ASN A 89 -21.72 14.47 14.59
N SER A 90 -22.35 13.48 13.95
CA SER A 90 -21.70 12.23 13.55
C SER A 90 -21.11 12.32 12.15
N TYR A 91 -19.89 11.81 12.00
CA TYR A 91 -19.16 11.72 10.75
C TYR A 91 -18.48 10.35 10.64
N LYS A 92 -18.13 9.99 9.41
CA LYS A 92 -17.10 8.99 9.13
C LYS A 92 -15.80 9.72 8.81
N ILE A 93 -14.72 9.37 9.49
CA ILE A 93 -13.38 9.84 9.14
C ILE A 93 -12.66 8.80 8.27
N GLU A 94 -11.93 9.26 7.27
CA GLU A 94 -11.02 8.46 6.46
C GLU A 94 -9.64 9.13 6.43
N ILE A 95 -8.71 8.64 7.24
CA ILE A 95 -7.33 9.12 7.35
C ILE A 95 -6.49 8.35 6.33
N ASN A 96 -5.80 9.06 5.44
CA ASN A 96 -4.86 8.43 4.52
C ASN A 96 -3.50 8.23 5.18
N ALA A 97 -2.72 7.27 4.68
CA ALA A 97 -1.33 7.07 5.10
C ALA A 97 -0.41 8.25 4.75
N MET A 98 -0.76 9.02 3.73
CA MET A 98 -0.22 10.36 3.47
C MET A 98 -0.94 11.36 4.38
N SER A 99 -0.26 12.41 4.82
CA SER A 99 -0.73 13.36 5.84
C SER A 99 -1.96 14.21 5.46
N TYR A 100 -3.13 13.58 5.33
CA TYR A 100 -4.44 14.19 5.11
C TYR A 100 -5.58 13.23 5.52
N TYR A 101 -6.80 13.76 5.65
CA TYR A 101 -7.99 12.95 5.91
C TYR A 101 -9.25 13.55 5.29
N PHE A 102 -10.29 12.75 5.17
CA PHE A 102 -11.64 13.19 4.83
C PHE A 102 -12.58 13.04 6.02
N LEU A 103 -13.52 13.98 6.17
CA LEU A 103 -14.72 13.79 6.99
C LEU A 103 -15.93 13.71 6.07
N THR A 104 -16.74 12.66 6.26
CA THR A 104 -17.99 12.47 5.53
C THR A 104 -19.15 12.59 6.51
N ASP A 105 -20.06 13.52 6.29
CA ASP A 105 -21.26 13.65 7.11
C ASP A 105 -22.30 12.57 6.77
N ASN A 106 -23.37 12.51 7.57
CA ASN A 106 -24.50 11.59 7.39
C ASN A 106 -25.33 11.84 6.11
N LYS A 107 -25.12 12.97 5.41
CA LYS A 107 -25.72 13.25 4.09
C LYS A 107 -24.81 12.84 2.93
N GLY A 108 -23.62 12.32 3.23
CA GLY A 108 -22.62 11.95 2.23
C GLY A 108 -21.76 13.12 1.73
N HIS A 109 -21.85 14.29 2.36
CA HIS A 109 -20.95 15.41 2.05
C HIS A 109 -19.55 15.08 2.59
N ARG A 110 -18.56 15.09 1.70
CA ARG A 110 -17.18 14.69 1.99
C ARG A 110 -16.24 15.88 1.87
N ASP A 111 -15.62 16.24 2.99
CA ASP A 111 -14.71 17.38 3.10
C ASP A 111 -13.27 16.92 3.30
N LEU A 112 -12.34 17.50 2.53
CA LEU A 112 -10.91 17.27 2.66
C LEU A 112 -10.32 18.13 3.78
N TYR A 113 -9.46 17.52 4.59
CA TYR A 113 -8.68 18.18 5.62
C TYR A 113 -7.19 17.88 5.43
N THR A 114 -6.39 18.94 5.54
CA THR A 114 -4.92 18.87 5.47
C THR A 114 -4.30 19.64 6.65
N PHE A 115 -2.98 19.62 6.72
CA PHE A 115 -2.21 20.32 7.76
C PHE A 115 -1.42 21.46 7.12
N ASP A 116 -1.34 22.60 7.81
CA ASP A 116 -0.34 23.62 7.46
C ASP A 116 1.04 23.18 7.95
N LEU A 117 2.09 23.92 7.55
CA LEU A 117 3.48 23.55 7.84
C LEU A 117 3.74 23.33 9.34
N GLU A 118 3.23 24.22 10.20
CA GLU A 118 3.43 24.13 11.65
C GLU A 118 2.70 22.92 12.27
N SER A 119 1.50 22.62 11.79
CA SER A 119 0.73 21.47 12.27
C SER A 119 1.27 20.16 11.71
N GLN A 120 1.84 20.18 10.50
CA GLN A 120 2.39 19.01 9.82
C GLN A 120 3.51 18.37 10.63
N GLU A 121 4.45 19.15 11.18
CA GLU A 121 5.54 18.65 12.02
C GLU A 121 5.01 17.91 13.27
N LYS A 122 3.89 18.37 13.84
CA LYS A 122 3.28 17.75 15.04
C LYS A 122 2.61 16.42 14.73
N VAL A 123 2.00 16.30 13.56
CA VAL A 123 1.23 15.10 13.16
C VAL A 123 2.02 14.11 12.32
N GLU A 124 3.19 14.46 11.80
CA GLU A 124 3.96 13.61 10.86
C GLU A 124 4.22 12.21 11.42
N LYS A 125 4.48 12.10 12.73
CA LYS A 125 4.67 10.82 13.43
C LYS A 125 3.50 9.84 13.27
N TYR A 126 2.29 10.35 13.01
CA TYR A 126 1.08 9.54 12.82
C TYR A 126 0.90 9.03 11.41
N PHE A 127 1.68 9.52 10.44
CA PHE A 127 1.52 9.15 9.04
C PHE A 127 2.66 8.26 8.57
N ILE A 128 2.41 7.51 7.50
CA ILE A 128 3.46 6.75 6.82
C ILE A 128 4.26 7.71 5.95
N ARG A 129 3.57 8.59 5.22
CA ARG A 129 4.16 9.55 4.29
C ARG A 129 3.69 10.98 4.52
N LYS A 130 4.49 11.93 4.06
CA LYS A 130 4.08 13.33 3.87
C LYS A 130 3.10 13.44 2.70
N LEU A 131 2.35 14.53 2.66
CA LEU A 131 1.42 14.85 1.56
C LEU A 131 2.15 15.02 0.22
N THR A 132 3.40 15.48 0.24
CA THR A 132 4.28 15.66 -0.93
C THR A 132 5.41 14.64 -0.88
N GLU A 133 5.57 13.86 -1.95
CA GLU A 133 6.46 12.68 -1.98
C GLU A 133 7.93 13.01 -2.26
N ASP A 134 8.23 14.17 -2.86
CA ASP A 134 9.51 14.45 -3.53
C ASP A 134 10.76 14.36 -2.63
N ASP A 135 10.63 14.34 -1.30
CA ASP A 135 11.73 14.14 -0.34
C ASP A 135 11.26 13.52 0.99
N ASP A 136 10.47 12.45 0.94
CA ASP A 136 10.02 11.78 2.16
C ASP A 136 11.09 10.86 2.80
N SER A 137 12.08 11.49 3.44
CA SER A 137 13.14 10.80 4.17
C SER A 137 12.61 9.87 5.27
N ASN A 138 11.44 10.17 5.83
CA ASN A 138 10.82 9.35 6.88
C ASN A 138 10.30 8.03 6.28
N TYR A 139 9.62 8.10 5.14
CA TYR A 139 9.20 6.92 4.38
C TYR A 139 10.40 6.06 3.97
N GLU A 140 11.45 6.65 3.40
CA GLU A 140 12.64 5.90 2.97
C GLU A 140 13.36 5.22 4.15
N ASN A 141 13.47 5.90 5.30
CA ASN A 141 14.03 5.29 6.51
C ASN A 141 13.20 4.08 6.99
N LYS A 142 11.87 4.20 7.00
CA LYS A 142 10.98 3.08 7.38
C LYS A 142 11.06 1.92 6.37
N LYS A 143 11.19 2.22 5.07
CA LYS A 143 11.37 1.24 4.00
C LYS A 143 12.64 0.40 4.18
N VAL A 144 13.76 1.02 4.56
CA VAL A 144 15.01 0.30 4.88
C VAL A 144 14.80 -0.71 6.01
N GLY A 145 14.06 -0.33 7.07
CA GLY A 145 13.70 -1.23 8.17
C GLY A 145 12.90 -2.46 7.69
N ILE A 146 11.97 -2.25 6.75
CA ILE A 146 11.16 -3.34 6.19
C ILE A 146 11.97 -4.26 5.28
N LYS A 147 12.89 -3.72 4.47
CA LYS A 147 13.82 -4.56 3.69
C LYS A 147 14.55 -5.54 4.58
N LYS A 148 15.14 -5.04 5.67
CA LYS A 148 15.84 -5.88 6.65
C LYS A 148 14.91 -6.91 7.30
N TYR A 149 13.68 -6.52 7.61
CA TYR A 149 12.67 -7.44 8.15
C TYR A 149 12.35 -8.57 7.17
N LEU A 150 12.12 -8.26 5.89
CA LEU A 150 11.80 -9.24 4.84
C LEU A 150 12.95 -10.23 4.62
N GLU A 151 14.20 -9.75 4.65
CA GLU A 151 15.39 -10.60 4.53
C GLU A 151 15.57 -11.53 5.73
N THR A 152 15.34 -11.01 6.95
CA THR A 152 15.49 -11.78 8.19
C THR A 152 14.37 -12.80 8.36
N ASN A 153 13.15 -12.47 7.94
CA ASN A 153 11.96 -13.30 8.06
C ASN A 153 11.56 -13.92 6.71
N ALA A 154 12.57 -14.39 5.96
CA ALA A 154 12.35 -15.05 4.68
C ALA A 154 11.38 -16.23 4.84
N ILE A 155 10.34 -16.26 4.03
CA ILE A 155 9.33 -17.33 4.06
C ILE A 155 9.89 -18.63 3.47
N ASP A 156 9.45 -19.77 4.00
CA ASP A 156 9.76 -21.08 3.42
C ASP A 156 8.94 -21.30 2.14
N ILE A 157 9.65 -21.38 1.02
CA ILE A 157 9.09 -21.62 -0.32
C ILE A 157 9.51 -22.98 -0.90
N SER A 158 10.09 -23.87 -0.10
CA SER A 158 10.64 -25.16 -0.53
C SER A 158 9.66 -26.02 -1.34
N LYS A 159 8.35 -25.97 -1.00
CA LYS A 159 7.27 -26.65 -1.74
C LYS A 159 7.10 -26.18 -3.20
N TRP A 160 7.71 -25.06 -3.54
CA TRP A 160 7.69 -24.43 -4.85
C TRP A 160 9.06 -24.48 -5.55
N ASN A 161 10.08 -25.15 -5.00
CA ASN A 161 11.38 -25.31 -5.66
C ASN A 161 11.22 -25.91 -7.05
N GLY A 162 11.94 -25.43 -8.06
CA GLY A 162 11.88 -25.95 -9.42
C GLY A 162 11.87 -24.86 -10.48
N ILE A 163 11.78 -25.30 -11.73
CA ILE A 163 11.70 -24.44 -12.90
C ILE A 163 10.30 -24.60 -13.51
N PHE A 164 9.59 -23.49 -13.62
CA PHE A 164 8.26 -23.43 -14.24
C PHE A 164 8.37 -22.57 -15.50
N LYS A 165 8.10 -23.19 -16.65
CA LYS A 165 7.97 -22.50 -17.93
C LYS A 165 6.51 -22.46 -18.34
N PHE A 166 6.07 -21.32 -18.87
CA PHE A 166 4.74 -21.15 -19.43
C PHE A 166 4.76 -20.06 -20.49
N ASP A 167 3.85 -20.14 -21.46
CA ASP A 167 3.66 -19.11 -22.48
C ASP A 167 2.45 -18.22 -22.16
N ASN A 168 2.26 -17.16 -22.95
CA ASN A 168 1.11 -16.27 -22.84
C ASN A 168 -0.15 -16.74 -23.61
N ASN A 169 -0.20 -18.00 -24.04
CA ASN A 169 -1.32 -18.62 -24.77
C ASN A 169 -1.69 -17.95 -26.10
N ASN A 170 -0.74 -17.26 -26.76
CA ASN A 170 -0.96 -16.70 -28.09
C ASN A 170 0.21 -17.00 -29.05
N TYR A 171 0.10 -18.11 -29.76
CA TYR A 171 1.09 -18.58 -30.72
C TYR A 171 1.16 -17.75 -32.02
N GLU A 172 0.12 -16.96 -32.34
CA GLU A 172 -0.04 -16.40 -33.68
C GLU A 172 0.43 -14.94 -33.81
N GLN A 173 0.39 -14.13 -32.74
CA GLN A 173 0.59 -12.68 -32.90
C GLN A 173 1.60 -12.05 -31.93
N LEU A 174 1.75 -12.55 -30.71
CA LEU A 174 2.63 -11.96 -29.68
C LEU A 174 3.16 -13.02 -28.71
N TYR A 175 3.63 -14.16 -29.24
CA TYR A 175 4.09 -15.27 -28.42
C TYR A 175 5.24 -14.84 -27.51
N LYS A 176 5.07 -15.07 -26.20
CA LYS A 176 6.08 -14.84 -25.17
C LYS A 176 6.15 -16.04 -24.25
N ILE A 177 7.37 -16.44 -23.90
CA ILE A 177 7.64 -17.47 -22.88
C ILE A 177 8.09 -16.76 -21.62
N TYR A 178 7.67 -17.26 -20.48
CA TYR A 178 8.11 -16.82 -19.16
C TYR A 178 8.67 -18.00 -18.40
N THR A 179 9.68 -17.72 -17.58
CA THR A 179 10.27 -18.71 -16.68
C THR A 179 10.32 -18.19 -15.25
N ILE A 180 9.95 -19.06 -14.32
CA ILE A 180 10.14 -18.88 -12.88
C ILE A 180 11.10 -19.95 -12.40
N ASN A 181 12.20 -19.54 -11.80
CA ASN A 181 13.16 -20.43 -11.16
C ASN A 181 13.18 -20.18 -9.66
N ILE A 182 12.81 -21.18 -8.88
CA ILE A 182 12.81 -21.15 -7.42
C ILE A 182 13.82 -22.18 -6.93
N TYR A 183 14.87 -21.72 -6.25
CA TYR A 183 15.89 -22.58 -5.67
C TYR A 183 16.35 -22.01 -4.32
N ASP A 184 16.28 -22.84 -3.28
CA ASP A 184 16.50 -22.45 -1.89
C ASP A 184 15.62 -21.25 -1.49
N LYS A 185 16.24 -20.08 -1.31
CA LYS A 185 15.59 -18.81 -0.97
C LYS A 185 15.56 -17.82 -2.14
N ASN A 186 16.11 -18.21 -3.29
CA ASN A 186 16.22 -17.35 -4.46
C ASN A 186 15.10 -17.63 -5.45
N ILE A 187 14.52 -16.55 -5.96
CA ILE A 187 13.43 -16.61 -6.91
C ILE A 187 13.74 -15.66 -8.04
N PHE A 188 13.82 -16.21 -9.25
CA PHE A 188 14.08 -15.45 -10.46
C PHE A 188 12.89 -15.57 -11.40
N PHE A 189 12.46 -14.44 -11.93
CA PHE A 189 11.46 -14.33 -12.97
C PHE A 189 12.09 -13.70 -14.21
N TYR A 190 11.81 -14.22 -15.40
CA TYR A 190 12.32 -13.64 -16.64
C TYR A 190 11.45 -14.02 -17.84
N GLU A 191 11.48 -13.16 -18.86
CA GLU A 191 10.89 -13.41 -20.18
C GLU A 191 11.94 -14.06 -21.11
N GLY A 192 11.52 -15.04 -21.90
CA GLY A 192 12.32 -15.74 -22.91
C GLY A 192 12.97 -17.05 -22.43
N GLU A 193 13.59 -17.75 -23.39
CA GLU A 193 14.53 -18.83 -23.11
C GLU A 193 15.95 -18.24 -23.08
N LEU A 194 16.71 -18.53 -22.03
CA LEU A 194 17.97 -17.87 -21.69
C LEU A 194 18.92 -17.62 -22.90
N PRO A 195 19.72 -16.53 -22.85
CA PRO A 195 19.90 -15.63 -21.71
C PRO A 195 18.89 -14.46 -21.70
N GLY A 196 18.28 -14.18 -20.54
CA GLY A 196 17.34 -13.08 -20.32
C GLY A 196 17.60 -12.36 -19.00
N CYS A 197 16.94 -11.21 -18.79
CA CYS A 197 17.00 -10.42 -17.56
C CYS A 197 16.42 -11.21 -16.39
N LYS A 198 17.26 -11.74 -15.50
CA LYS A 198 16.83 -12.48 -14.30
C LYS A 198 16.40 -11.49 -13.21
N ILE A 199 15.09 -11.30 -13.08
CA ILE A 199 14.47 -10.42 -12.10
C ILE A 199 14.43 -11.14 -10.76
N GLN A 200 15.16 -10.63 -9.77
CA GLN A 200 15.11 -11.15 -8.41
C GLN A 200 13.78 -10.77 -7.76
N CYS A 201 13.16 -11.72 -7.07
CA CYS A 201 11.94 -11.49 -6.31
C CYS A 201 12.17 -11.57 -4.80
N THR A 202 11.55 -10.66 -4.06
CA THR A 202 11.27 -10.81 -2.63
C THR A 202 9.92 -11.51 -2.45
N SER A 203 9.83 -12.44 -1.51
CA SER A 203 8.61 -13.23 -1.29
C SER A 203 7.92 -12.89 0.04
N TYR A 204 6.59 -12.95 0.05
CA TYR A 204 5.77 -12.72 1.24
C TYR A 204 4.55 -13.65 1.21
N LYS A 205 4.13 -14.15 2.37
CA LYS A 205 3.04 -15.14 2.48
C LYS A 205 1.83 -14.54 3.19
N VAL A 206 0.65 -14.72 2.59
CA VAL A 206 -0.66 -14.45 3.22
C VAL A 206 -1.51 -15.68 3.02
N ASP A 207 -1.97 -16.28 4.13
CA ASP A 207 -2.64 -17.57 4.14
C ASP A 207 -1.81 -18.63 3.37
N ASP A 208 -2.40 -19.32 2.40
CA ASP A 208 -1.71 -20.30 1.55
C ASP A 208 -1.19 -19.72 0.23
N THR A 209 -1.26 -18.40 0.05
CA THR A 209 -0.79 -17.71 -1.17
C THR A 209 0.56 -17.07 -0.93
N ILE A 210 1.47 -17.23 -1.90
CA ILE A 210 2.79 -16.60 -1.88
C ILE A 210 2.82 -15.49 -2.93
N TYR A 211 3.17 -14.29 -2.50
CA TYR A 211 3.29 -13.10 -3.32
C TYR A 211 4.77 -12.82 -3.57
N PHE A 212 5.09 -12.45 -4.81
CA PHE A 212 6.44 -12.13 -5.25
C PHE A 212 6.49 -10.69 -5.74
N TYR A 213 7.51 -9.97 -5.28
CA TYR A 213 7.70 -8.55 -5.51
C TYR A 213 9.07 -8.30 -6.10
N TYR A 214 9.18 -7.28 -6.94
CA TYR A 214 10.42 -6.88 -7.58
C TYR A 214 11.44 -6.40 -6.55
N ASP A 215 12.64 -7.00 -6.54
CA ASP A 215 13.79 -6.53 -5.76
C ASP A 215 14.78 -5.87 -6.72
N SER A 216 14.75 -4.54 -6.78
CA SER A 216 15.61 -3.79 -7.71
C SER A 216 17.08 -3.82 -7.27
N THR A 217 17.35 -4.03 -5.98
CA THR A 217 18.71 -4.00 -5.43
C THR A 217 19.51 -5.25 -5.79
N LYS A 218 18.82 -6.36 -6.05
CA LYS A 218 19.43 -7.65 -6.43
C LYS A 218 19.23 -8.01 -7.90
N THR A 219 18.39 -7.27 -8.61
CA THR A 219 18.19 -7.47 -10.05
C THR A 219 19.28 -6.76 -10.83
N ASN A 220 20.05 -7.50 -11.64
CA ASN A 220 21.04 -6.95 -12.55
C ASN A 220 20.74 -7.39 -13.98
N CYS A 221 20.30 -6.45 -14.81
CA CYS A 221 19.90 -6.68 -16.19
C CYS A 221 20.70 -5.84 -17.19
N ILE A 222 21.95 -5.50 -16.86
CA ILE A 222 22.85 -4.81 -17.80
C ILE A 222 22.93 -5.62 -19.10
N ASN A 223 22.65 -4.95 -20.24
CA ASN A 223 22.61 -5.51 -21.59
C ASN A 223 21.47 -6.49 -21.89
N PHE A 224 20.42 -6.55 -21.06
CA PHE A 224 19.23 -7.36 -21.31
C PHE A 224 17.99 -6.48 -21.53
N ASP A 225 16.97 -7.04 -22.18
CA ASP A 225 15.65 -6.40 -22.28
C ASP A 225 15.03 -6.27 -20.88
N THR A 226 14.67 -5.04 -20.49
CA THR A 226 14.04 -4.70 -19.21
C THR A 226 12.59 -4.27 -19.35
N SER A 227 11.97 -4.42 -20.53
CA SER A 227 10.59 -3.99 -20.81
C SER A 227 9.56 -4.56 -19.82
N LEU A 228 9.82 -5.74 -19.26
CA LEU A 228 8.97 -6.39 -18.25
C LEU A 228 8.90 -5.62 -16.92
N ILE A 229 9.95 -4.84 -16.60
CA ILE A 229 10.10 -4.12 -15.31
C ILE A 229 10.42 -2.62 -15.48
N GLU A 230 10.41 -2.09 -16.71
CA GLU A 230 10.87 -0.73 -17.03
C GLU A 230 10.18 0.36 -16.19
N ASN A 231 8.89 0.17 -15.88
CA ASN A 231 8.09 1.12 -15.11
C ASN A 231 7.83 0.66 -13.67
N MET A 232 8.53 -0.37 -13.18
CA MET A 232 8.34 -0.90 -11.84
C MET A 232 9.27 -0.24 -10.83
N GLN A 233 8.72 0.04 -9.66
CA GLN A 233 9.48 0.47 -8.50
C GLN A 233 9.90 -0.72 -7.66
N ASP A 234 10.95 -0.54 -6.87
CA ASP A 234 11.37 -1.51 -5.88
C ASP A 234 10.22 -1.87 -4.93
N GLY A 235 9.99 -3.16 -4.74
CA GLY A 235 8.90 -3.70 -3.94
C GLY A 235 7.57 -3.85 -4.67
N ASP A 236 7.48 -3.50 -5.96
CA ASP A 236 6.23 -3.64 -6.73
C ASP A 236 5.85 -5.10 -6.96
N PHE A 237 4.55 -5.36 -6.98
CA PHE A 237 4.00 -6.70 -7.14
C PHE A 237 4.22 -7.26 -8.54
N LEU A 238 4.89 -8.42 -8.63
CA LEU A 238 5.14 -9.12 -9.90
C LEU A 238 4.10 -10.20 -10.16
N PHE A 239 3.90 -11.13 -9.23
CA PHE A 239 2.95 -12.23 -9.37
C PHE A 239 2.71 -12.92 -8.02
N LYS A 240 1.67 -13.77 -7.97
CA LYS A 240 1.43 -14.67 -6.84
C LYS A 240 1.34 -16.12 -7.30
N LEU A 241 1.74 -17.03 -6.42
CA LEU A 241 1.60 -18.47 -6.58
C LEU A 241 0.64 -19.01 -5.52
N TYR A 242 -0.26 -19.90 -5.94
CA TYR A 242 -1.22 -20.53 -5.06
C TYR A 242 -1.66 -21.90 -5.57
N SER A 243 -2.24 -22.71 -4.69
CA SER A 243 -2.77 -24.03 -5.04
C SER A 243 -4.30 -24.04 -4.95
N LYS A 244 -4.95 -24.69 -5.93
CA LYS A 244 -6.41 -24.89 -5.94
C LYS A 244 -6.71 -26.27 -6.51
N LYS A 245 -7.42 -27.11 -5.75
CA LYS A 245 -7.73 -28.50 -6.13
C LYS A 245 -6.47 -29.27 -6.58
N GLU A 246 -5.41 -29.21 -5.76
CA GLU A 246 -4.10 -29.85 -5.98
C GLU A 246 -3.29 -29.35 -7.19
N LYS A 247 -3.84 -28.43 -7.98
CA LYS A 247 -3.13 -27.77 -9.09
C LYS A 247 -2.46 -26.49 -8.63
N LYS A 248 -1.34 -26.15 -9.26
CA LYS A 248 -0.53 -24.95 -9.01
C LYS A 248 -0.88 -23.87 -10.04
N TYR A 249 -1.08 -22.66 -9.56
CA TYR A 249 -1.46 -21.52 -10.38
C TYR A 249 -0.57 -20.31 -10.12
N LEU A 250 -0.44 -19.51 -11.16
CA LEU A 250 0.14 -18.17 -11.14
C LEU A 250 -0.90 -17.13 -11.55
N GLU A 251 -0.86 -15.96 -10.93
CA GLU A 251 -1.55 -14.75 -11.41
C GLU A 251 -0.60 -13.56 -11.35
N SER A 252 -0.61 -12.73 -12.39
CA SER A 252 0.31 -11.61 -12.51
C SER A 252 -0.32 -10.39 -13.21
N PRO A 253 -0.04 -9.15 -12.75
CA PRO A 253 -0.32 -7.93 -13.51
C PRO A 253 0.64 -7.68 -14.67
N VAL A 254 1.88 -8.18 -14.60
CA VAL A 254 2.92 -7.90 -15.61
C VAL A 254 2.86 -8.84 -16.80
N ILE A 255 2.10 -9.94 -16.69
CA ILE A 255 1.91 -10.92 -17.75
C ILE A 255 0.55 -10.69 -18.39
N LYS A 256 0.57 -10.35 -19.68
CA LYS A 256 -0.63 -10.31 -20.53
C LYS A 256 -0.86 -11.71 -21.10
N TYR A 257 -1.88 -12.39 -20.60
CA TYR A 257 -2.24 -13.74 -21.03
C TYR A 257 -3.46 -13.71 -21.96
N TRP A 258 -3.44 -14.51 -23.02
CA TRP A 258 -4.53 -14.58 -23.99
C TRP A 258 -5.69 -15.43 -23.46
N ASP A 259 -6.87 -14.81 -23.34
CA ASP A 259 -8.10 -15.48 -22.95
C ASP A 259 -8.93 -15.84 -24.18
N ASP A 260 -8.89 -17.12 -24.58
CA ASP A 260 -9.60 -17.64 -25.75
C ASP A 260 -11.10 -17.35 -25.73
N LYS A 261 -11.72 -17.27 -24.53
CA LYS A 261 -13.16 -16.99 -24.42
C LYS A 261 -13.52 -15.57 -24.80
N SER A 262 -12.59 -14.64 -24.61
CA SER A 262 -12.78 -13.22 -24.91
C SER A 262 -11.98 -12.71 -26.09
N SER A 263 -11.14 -13.57 -26.67
CA SER A 263 -10.23 -13.29 -27.77
C SER A 263 -9.43 -12.00 -27.56
N ASN A 264 -8.95 -11.79 -26.33
CA ASN A 264 -8.23 -10.60 -25.92
C ASN A 264 -7.19 -10.92 -24.83
N PHE A 265 -6.16 -10.09 -24.71
CA PHE A 265 -5.19 -10.17 -23.62
C PHE A 265 -5.78 -9.65 -22.31
N ARG A 266 -5.52 -10.39 -21.23
CA ARG A 266 -5.93 -10.05 -19.86
C ARG A 266 -4.76 -10.20 -18.89
N ILE A 267 -4.79 -9.37 -17.85
CA ILE A 267 -3.90 -9.47 -16.69
C ILE A 267 -4.67 -10.14 -15.53
N TYR A 268 -3.95 -10.62 -14.53
CA TYR A 268 -4.52 -11.37 -13.38
C TYR A 268 -5.32 -12.62 -13.78
N THR A 269 -5.05 -13.19 -14.97
CA THR A 269 -5.61 -14.48 -15.37
C THR A 269 -4.87 -15.61 -14.63
N PRO A 270 -5.58 -16.57 -14.02
CA PRO A 270 -4.96 -17.78 -13.48
C PRO A 270 -4.31 -18.62 -14.59
N ILE A 271 -3.00 -18.82 -14.48
CA ILE A 271 -2.20 -19.66 -15.38
C ILE A 271 -1.81 -20.92 -14.62
N GLU A 272 -2.25 -22.08 -15.09
CA GLU A 272 -1.81 -23.36 -14.53
C GLU A 272 -0.33 -23.57 -14.86
N ILE A 273 0.50 -23.80 -13.85
CA ILE A 273 1.95 -24.01 -14.02
C ILE A 273 2.33 -25.44 -13.67
N ASN A 274 3.09 -26.06 -14.57
CA ASN A 274 3.59 -27.42 -14.42
C ASN A 274 5.11 -27.40 -14.23
N TYR A 275 5.63 -28.41 -13.54
CA TYR A 275 7.07 -28.63 -13.45
C TYR A 275 7.63 -28.86 -14.86
N SER A 276 8.72 -28.16 -15.18
CA SER A 276 9.56 -28.52 -16.30
C SER A 276 10.68 -29.44 -15.79
N ASN A 277 10.71 -30.68 -16.28
CA ASN A 277 11.80 -31.64 -16.02
C ASN A 277 13.08 -31.20 -16.72
#